data_AF-A0A661E186-F1
#
_entry.id   AF-A0A661E186-F1
#
_cell.length_a   1.000
_cell.length_b   1.000
_cell.length_c   1.000
_cell.angle_alpha   90.00
_cell.angle_beta   90.00
_cell.angle_gamma   90.00
#
_symmetry.space_group_name_H-M   'P 1'
#
loop_
_entity.id
_entity.type
_entity.pdbx_description
1 polymer ?
#
loop_
_entity_poly.entity_id
_entity_poly.type
_entity_poly.pdbx_seq_one_letter_code
_entity_poly.pdbx_strand_id
1 'polypeptide(L)' 'MSQSSTTTGGVSIFGLLGVAFIVLKLTNVINWSWWWVTVPLWGPFTFYILLAIGTMILAWKWG' A
#
# COMPACT_ATOMS: atom_id res chain seq x y z
N MET A 1 25.67 21.82 21.59
CA MET A 1 25.42 20.37 21.47
C MET A 1 24.42 20.16 20.34
N SER A 2 24.89 19.77 19.16
CA SER A 2 24.05 19.46 18.00
C SER A 2 23.45 18.06 18.18
N GLN A 3 22.13 17.99 18.39
CA GLN A 3 21.39 16.74 18.39
C GLN A 3 21.46 16.12 16.99
N SER A 4 22.28 15.08 16.85
CA SER A 4 22.24 14.18 15.70
C SER A 4 20.96 13.36 15.78
N SER A 5 19.92 13.82 15.09
CA SER A 5 18.70 13.06 14.87
C SER A 5 19.04 11.88 13.95
N THR A 6 19.45 10.75 14.54
CA THR A 6 19.55 9.49 13.81
C THR A 6 18.16 9.12 13.36
N THR A 7 17.83 9.43 12.10
CA THR A 7 16.62 8.96 11.45
C THR A 7 16.76 7.46 11.25
N THR A 8 16.38 6.69 12.27
CA THR A 8 16.17 5.25 12.14
C THR A 8 14.93 5.06 11.27
N GLY A 9 15.15 4.96 9.96
CA GLY A 9 14.09 4.66 9.00
C GLY A 9 13.55 3.25 9.25
N GLY A 10 12.48 3.17 10.04
CA GLY A 10 11.77 1.91 10.27
C GLY A 10 11.16 1.41 8.97
N VAL A 11 11.47 0.18 8.58
CA VAL A 11 10.82 -0.48 7.44
C VAL A 11 9.33 -0.57 7.75
N SER A 12 8.49 -0.06 6.84
CA SER A 12 7.05 -0.13 7.02
C SER A 12 6.60 -1.59 6.99
N ILE A 13 5.81 -1.98 7.98
CA ILE A 13 5.24 -3.33 8.08
C ILE A 13 4.45 -3.70 6.82
N PHE A 14 3.88 -2.71 6.11
CA PHE A 14 3.23 -2.86 4.81
C PHE A 14 4.19 -3.31 3.69
N GLY A 15 5.40 -2.76 3.66
CA GLY A 15 6.43 -3.19 2.70
C GLY A 15 6.88 -4.62 2.97
N LEU A 16 7.11 -4.97 4.25
CA LEU A 16 7.47 -6.32 4.67
C LEU A 16 6.35 -7.34 4.38
N LEU A 17 5.09 -7.00 4.67
CA LEU A 17 3.94 -7.83 4.31
C LEU A 17 3.85 -8.03 2.79
N GLY A 18 4.01 -6.95 2.01
CA GLY A 18 3.99 -7.03 0.55
C GLY A 18 5.05 -8.02 0.02
N VAL A 19 6.28 -7.91 0.51
CA VAL A 19 7.37 -8.83 0.15
C VAL A 19 7.08 -10.26 0.62
N ALA A 20 6.57 -10.45 1.84
CA ALA A 20 6.23 -11.77 2.37
C ALA A 20 5.16 -12.49 1.54
N PHE A 21 4.11 -11.79 1.09
CA PHE A 21 3.08 -12.36 0.22
C PHE A 21 3.62 -12.76 -1.17
N ILE A 22 4.55 -11.97 -1.72
CA ILE A 22 5.22 -12.29 -2.99
C ILE A 22 6.07 -13.56 -2.83
N VAL A 23 6.86 -13.64 -1.77
CA VAL A 23 7.71 -14.81 -1.48
C VAL A 23 6.86 -16.08 -1.30
N LEU A 24 5.76 -16.00 -0.55
CA LEU A 24 4.88 -17.14 -0.29
C LEU A 24 4.20 -17.69 -1.56
N LYS A 25 3.93 -16.81 -2.55
CA LYS A 25 3.44 -17.20 -3.87
C LYS A 25 4.54 -17.89 -4.71
N LEU A 26 5.77 -17.40 -4.64
CA LEU A 26 6.93 -17.99 -5.34
C LEU A 26 7.31 -19.37 -4.78
N THR A 27 7.19 -19.58 -3.47
CA THR A 27 7.34 -20.90 -2.84
C THR A 27 6.14 -21.83 -3.07
N ASN A 28 5.19 -21.45 -3.93
CA ASN A 28 4.03 -22.23 -4.33
C ASN A 28 3.16 -22.71 -3.15
N VAL A 29 3.16 -21.97 -2.04
CA VAL A 29 2.30 -22.30 -0.88
C VAL A 29 0.85 -21.91 -1.17
N ILE A 30 0.61 -20.98 -2.09
CA ILE A 30 -0.72 -20.47 -2.45
C ILE A 30 -0.86 -20.38 -3.98
N ASN A 31 -1.74 -21.19 -4.58
CA ASN A 31 -2.07 -21.17 -6.02
C ASN A 31 -3.01 -20.02 -6.44
N TRP A 32 -3.31 -19.09 -5.54
CA TRP A 32 -4.33 -18.08 -5.77
C TRP A 32 -3.91 -17.01 -6.79
N SER A 33 -4.90 -16.31 -7.32
CA SER A 33 -4.73 -15.27 -8.31
C SER A 33 -3.77 -14.17 -7.82
N TRP A 34 -2.89 -13.71 -8.71
CA TRP A 34 -1.94 -12.63 -8.44
C TRP A 34 -2.60 -11.37 -7.89
N TRP A 35 -3.85 -11.14 -8.28
CA TRP A 35 -4.64 -10.00 -7.82
C TRP A 35 -4.78 -9.90 -6.30
N TRP A 36 -4.81 -11.04 -5.60
CA TRP A 36 -4.98 -11.09 -4.16
C TRP A 36 -3.67 -10.96 -3.38
N VAL A 37 -2.55 -11.37 -3.98
CA VAL A 37 -1.22 -11.25 -3.36
C VAL A 37 -0.77 -9.80 -3.23
N THR A 38 -1.23 -8.97 -4.15
CA THR A 38 -0.94 -7.53 -4.20
C THR A 38 -1.98 -6.69 -3.46
N VAL A 39 -3.08 -7.26 -2.93
CA VAL A 39 -4.08 -6.54 -2.10
C VAL A 39 -3.46 -5.62 -1.05
N PRO A 40 -2.48 -6.06 -0.23
CA PRO A 40 -1.82 -5.17 0.72
C PRO A 40 -1.01 -4.04 0.06
N LEU A 41 -0.55 -4.23 -1.18
CA LEU A 41 0.23 -3.24 -1.95
C LEU A 41 -0.66 -2.16 -2.58
N TRP A 42 -1.78 -2.53 -3.18
CA TRP A 42 -2.68 -1.59 -3.85
C TRP A 42 -3.96 -1.24 -3.08
N GLY A 43 -4.25 -1.88 -1.96
CA GLY A 43 -5.29 -1.46 -1.01
C GLY A 43 -5.24 0.04 -0.68
N PRO A 44 -4.08 0.59 -0.21
CA PRO A 44 -3.96 2.02 0.03
C PRO A 44 -4.10 2.86 -1.26
N PHE A 45 -3.62 2.36 -2.41
CA PHE A 45 -3.67 3.05 -3.70
C PHE A 45 -5.11 3.19 -4.22
N THR A 46 -5.88 2.11 -4.17
CA THR A 46 -7.30 2.05 -4.54
C THR A 46 -8.14 2.97 -3.64
N PHE A 47 -7.88 2.96 -2.34
CA PHE A 47 -8.57 3.84 -1.39
C PHE A 47 -8.28 5.32 -1.69
N TYR A 48 -7.02 5.66 -1.98
CA TYR A 48 -6.62 7.01 -2.34
C TYR A 48 -7.27 7.51 -3.63
N ILE A 49 -7.31 6.66 -4.67
CA ILE A 49 -7.96 6.97 -5.95
C ILE A 49 -9.47 7.17 -5.78
N LEU A 50 -10.14 6.32 -5.01
CA LEU A 50 -11.57 6.46 -4.71
C LEU A 50 -11.88 7.79 -4.01
N LEU A 51 -11.06 8.17 -3.03
CA LEU A 51 -11.21 9.46 -2.36
C LEU A 51 -10.99 10.64 -3.31
N ALA A 52 -9.95 10.59 -4.13
CA ALA A 52 -9.64 11.65 -5.10
C ALA A 52 -10.76 11.83 -6.14
N ILE A 53 -11.33 10.73 -6.63
CA ILE A 53 -12.46 10.74 -7.56
C ILE A 53 -13.72 11.27 -6.84
N GLY A 54 -13.98 10.82 -5.62
CA GLY A 54 -15.11 11.28 -4.82
C GLY A 54 -15.10 12.77 -4.55
N THR A 55 -13.94 13.34 -4.17
CA THR A 55 -13.79 14.78 -3.95
C THR A 55 -13.87 15.57 -5.25
N MET A 56 -13.31 15.06 -6.35
CA MET A 56 -13.45 15.67 -7.69
C MET A 56 -14.92 15.73 -8.13
N ILE A 57 -15.69 14.67 -7.93
CA ILE A 57 -17.11 14.63 -8.27
C ILE A 57 -17.93 15.56 -7.38
N LEU A 58 -17.65 15.58 -6.07
CA LEU A 58 -18.30 16.49 -5.12
C LEU A 58 -18.02 17.96 -5.46
N ALA A 59 -16.77 18.27 -5.84
CA ALA A 59 -16.37 19.60 -6.28
C ALA A 59 -17.08 20.00 -7.59
N TRP A 60 -17.22 19.07 -8.54
CA TRP A 60 -17.93 19.31 -9.79
C TRP A 60 -19.45 19.47 -9.60
N LYS A 61 -20.01 18.84 -8.56
CA LYS A 61 -21.45 18.87 -8.22
C LYS A 61 -21.88 20.18 -7.53
N TRP A 62 -20.96 20.87 -6.85
CA TRP A 62 -21.23 22.10 -6.09
C TRP A 62 -20.79 23.39 -6.79
N GLY A 63 -20.22 23.29 -8.00
CA GLY A 63 -19.79 24.43 -8.83
C GLY A 63 -20.75 24.77 -9.96
#